data_AF-A0AAU2SHT7-F1
#
_entry.id   AF-A0AAU2SHT7-F1
#
_cell.length_a   1.000
_cell.length_b   1.000
_cell.length_c   1.000
_cell.angle_alpha   90.00
_cell.angle_beta   90.00
_cell.angle_gamma   90.00
#
_symmetry.space_group_name_H-M   'P 1'
#
loop_
_entity.id
_entity.type
_entity.pdbx_description
1 polymer ?
#
loop_
_entity_poly.entity_id
_entity_poly.type
_entity_poly.pdbx_seq_one_letter_code
_entity_poly.pdbx_strand_id
1 'polypeptide(L)'
;MQGSRLELQDLVFQGVVTVNTAAGPKRVLKFSAAAVNIRDLKMAVSAGPQIQHIDGAPGSTSTLEGDDITMYVESLTGTVSGVENLPTPPILRVHLTPDTVPEWLYDTIGELGLKLQLSLDDADIDQAGQTGGQLVIPGIHGYGTPR
;
A
#
# COMPACT_ATOMS: atom_id res chain seq x y z
N MET A 1 6.01 -1.14 4.97
CA MET A 1 6.72 -0.64 3.78
C MET A 1 6.57 0.86 3.75
N GLN A 2 7.65 1.58 3.49
CA GLN A 2 7.67 3.03 3.39
C GLN A 2 8.19 3.48 2.03
N GLY A 3 7.79 4.68 1.62
CA GLY A 3 8.31 5.37 0.44
C GLY A 3 8.09 6.88 0.54
N SER A 4 8.98 7.65 -0.07
CA SER A 4 8.85 9.12 -0.11
C SER A 4 7.67 9.57 -0.97
N ARG A 5 7.32 8.77 -1.99
CA ARG A 5 6.12 8.93 -2.81
C ARG A 5 5.61 7.56 -3.25
N LEU A 6 4.31 7.38 -3.13
CA LEU A 6 3.56 6.20 -3.57
C LEU A 6 2.56 6.64 -4.63
N GLU A 7 2.55 5.97 -5.78
CA GLU A 7 1.55 6.18 -6.83
C GLU A 7 0.82 4.87 -7.08
N LEU A 8 -0.50 4.92 -6.95
CA LEU A 8 -1.40 3.79 -7.12
C LEU A 8 -2.24 4.04 -8.37
N GLN A 9 -2.08 3.20 -9.39
CA GLN A 9 -2.78 3.33 -10.67
C GLN A 9 -3.96 2.36 -10.73
N ASP A 10 -5.11 2.84 -11.23
CA ASP A 10 -6.37 2.09 -11.25
C ASP A 10 -6.70 1.43 -9.91
N LEU A 11 -6.45 2.16 -8.81
CA LEU A 11 -6.72 1.67 -7.47
C LEU A 11 -8.22 1.52 -7.31
N VAL A 12 -8.64 0.30 -6.95
CA VAL A 12 -10.03 -0.03 -6.60
C VAL A 12 -10.03 -0.57 -5.18
N PHE A 13 -10.79 0.07 -4.31
CA PHE A 13 -11.04 -0.43 -2.97
C PHE A 13 -12.12 -1.52 -3.01
N GLN A 14 -11.81 -2.70 -2.46
CA GLN A 14 -12.66 -3.87 -2.50
C GLN A 14 -13.33 -4.20 -1.16
N GLY A 15 -13.28 -3.28 -0.19
CA GLY A 15 -13.89 -3.48 1.13
C GLY A 15 -12.90 -3.90 2.22
N VAL A 16 -13.45 -4.15 3.41
CA VAL A 16 -12.73 -4.73 4.54
C VAL A 16 -12.96 -6.24 4.53
N VAL A 17 -11.87 -7.01 4.59
CA VAL A 17 -11.92 -8.47 4.65
C VAL A 17 -11.17 -8.99 5.86
N THR A 18 -11.47 -10.22 6.27
CA THR A 18 -10.70 -10.91 7.31
C THR A 18 -9.76 -11.91 6.65
N VAL A 19 -8.46 -11.75 6.88
CA VAL A 19 -7.42 -12.69 6.44
C VAL A 19 -6.90 -13.50 7.62
N ASN A 20 -6.55 -14.77 7.38
CA ASN A 20 -5.94 -15.62 8.39
C ASN A 20 -4.42 -15.51 8.29
N THR A 21 -3.79 -14.95 9.31
CA THR A 21 -2.32 -14.84 9.41
C THR A 21 -1.79 -15.88 10.39
N ALA A 22 -0.46 -16.08 10.42
CA ALA A 22 0.18 -16.92 11.43
C ALA A 22 -0.09 -16.47 12.88
N ALA A 23 -0.41 -15.18 13.09
CA ALA A 23 -0.75 -14.62 14.40
C ALA A 23 -2.25 -14.69 14.73
N GLY A 24 -3.08 -15.19 13.81
CA GLY A 24 -4.54 -15.25 13.94
C GLY A 24 -5.30 -14.47 12.86
N PRO A 25 -6.64 -14.50 12.90
CA PRO A 25 -7.49 -13.74 11.98
C PRO A 25 -7.31 -12.24 12.22
N LYS A 26 -7.20 -11.48 11.13
CA LYS A 26 -7.06 -10.02 11.18
C LYS A 26 -7.93 -9.37 10.10
N ARG A 27 -8.59 -8.27 10.45
CA ARG A 27 -9.30 -7.41 9.50
C ARG A 27 -8.31 -6.53 8.74
N VAL A 28 -8.50 -6.40 7.44
CA VAL A 28 -7.61 -5.66 6.54
C VAL A 28 -8.41 -4.97 5.45
N LEU A 29 -7.90 -3.85 4.96
CA LEU A 29 -8.39 -3.18 3.75
C LEU A 29 -7.92 -3.97 2.53
N LYS A 30 -8.83 -4.30 1.61
CA LYS A 30 -8.50 -4.99 0.37
C LYS A 30 -8.53 -4.00 -0.79
N PHE A 31 -7.46 -3.99 -1.59
CA PHE A 31 -7.36 -3.18 -2.79
C PHE A 31 -6.94 -4.02 -3.99
N SER A 32 -7.37 -3.63 -5.18
CA SER A 32 -6.71 -4.01 -6.43
C SER A 32 -6.11 -2.78 -7.11
N ALA A 33 -5.02 -2.95 -7.83
CA ALA A 33 -4.38 -1.88 -8.61
C ALA A 33 -3.84 -2.45 -9.93
N ALA A 34 -3.68 -1.59 -10.94
CA ALA A 34 -2.96 -1.97 -12.17
C ALA A 34 -1.44 -1.83 -12.03
N ALA A 35 -1.00 -0.85 -11.24
CA ALA A 35 0.40 -0.65 -10.93
C ALA A 35 0.58 0.09 -9.60
N VAL A 36 1.71 -0.18 -8.94
CA VAL A 36 2.14 0.55 -7.74
C VAL A 36 3.59 0.99 -7.92
N ASN A 37 3.82 2.30 -7.88
CA ASN A 37 5.16 2.87 -7.94
C ASN A 37 5.54 3.40 -6.56
N ILE A 38 6.73 3.01 -6.07
CA ILE A 38 7.23 3.40 -4.75
C ILE A 38 8.60 4.05 -4.91
N ARG A 39 8.67 5.35 -4.66
CA ARG A 39 9.93 6.09 -4.62
C ARG A 39 10.61 5.90 -3.26
N ASP A 40 11.93 5.67 -3.28
CA ASP A 40 12.74 5.44 -2.07
C ASP A 40 12.21 4.29 -1.20
N LEU A 41 11.88 3.16 -1.85
CA LEU A 41 11.31 1.98 -1.19
C LEU A 41 12.17 1.52 -0.01
N LYS A 42 11.52 1.35 1.14
CA LYS A 42 12.06 0.65 2.31
C LYS A 42 11.04 -0.35 2.83
N MET A 43 11.44 -1.60 2.98
CA MET A 43 10.59 -2.66 3.51
C MET A 43 11.26 -3.29 4.71
N ALA A 44 10.46 -3.66 5.70
CA ALA A 44 10.91 -4.40 6.86
C ALA A 44 9.95 -5.57 7.09
N VAL A 45 10.50 -6.78 7.24
CA VAL A 45 9.75 -8.00 7.45
C VAL A 45 10.30 -8.71 8.69
N SER A 46 9.41 -9.13 9.59
CA SER A 46 9.81 -9.94 10.73
C SER A 46 10.24 -11.34 10.29
N ALA A 47 11.46 -11.74 10.64
CA ALA A 47 12.05 -13.04 10.36
C ALA A 47 12.60 -13.67 11.64
N GLY A 48 11.72 -14.26 12.45
CA GLY A 48 12.07 -14.82 13.75
C GLY A 48 12.61 -13.75 14.73
N PRO A 49 13.84 -13.88 15.25
CA PRO A 49 14.45 -12.90 16.17
C PRO A 49 15.04 -11.67 15.46
N GLN A 50 14.95 -11.60 14.13
CA GLN A 50 15.50 -10.51 13.33
C GLN A 50 14.40 -9.79 12.54
N ILE A 51 14.71 -8.56 12.12
CA ILE A 51 13.97 -7.81 11.13
C ILE A 51 14.83 -7.79 9.86
N GLN A 52 14.28 -8.32 8.77
CA GLN A 52 14.90 -8.26 7.47
C GLN A 52 14.44 -6.99 6.76
N HIS A 53 15.39 -6.15 6.37
CA HIS A 53 15.16 -4.93 5.61
C HIS A 53 15.44 -5.19 4.13
N ILE A 54 14.68 -4.54 3.25
CA ILE A 54 14.87 -4.52 1.80
C ILE A 54 14.65 -3.07 1.33
N ASP A 55 15.71 -2.46 0.84
CA ASP A 55 15.71 -1.08 0.38
C ASP A 55 15.99 -1.00 -1.13
N GLY A 56 15.37 -0.04 -1.81
CA GLY A 56 15.78 0.39 -3.14
C GLY A 56 16.96 1.36 -3.09
N ALA A 57 17.64 1.57 -4.22
CA ALA A 57 18.67 2.60 -4.29
C ALA A 57 18.10 4.01 -3.99
N PRO A 58 18.87 4.91 -3.35
CA PRO A 58 18.41 6.28 -3.09
C PRO A 58 17.96 7.00 -4.37
N GLY A 59 16.79 7.63 -4.32
CA GLY A 59 16.15 8.33 -5.43
C GLY A 59 15.53 7.40 -6.49
N SER A 60 15.64 6.08 -6.33
CA SER A 60 15.04 5.12 -7.27
C SER A 60 13.54 4.97 -7.06
N THR A 61 12.87 4.40 -8.06
CA THR A 61 11.45 4.06 -8.01
C THR A 61 11.32 2.57 -8.27
N SER A 62 10.80 1.85 -7.27
CA SER A 62 10.42 0.45 -7.39
C SER A 62 9.02 0.36 -7.99
N THR A 63 8.81 -0.61 -8.87
CA THR A 63 7.54 -0.78 -9.57
C THR A 63 6.98 -2.16 -9.28
N LEU A 64 5.69 -2.21 -8.98
CA LEU A 64 4.91 -3.43 -8.92
C LEU A 64 3.89 -3.36 -10.05
N GLU A 65 4.09 -4.17 -11.07
CA GLU A 65 3.31 -4.15 -12.30
C GLU A 65 2.89 -5.57 -12.70
N GLY A 66 1.85 -5.68 -13.52
CA GLY A 66 1.35 -6.95 -14.04
C GLY A 66 -0.10 -7.20 -13.63
N ASP A 67 -0.62 -8.35 -14.01
CA ASP A 67 -2.04 -8.64 -13.86
C ASP A 67 -2.42 -8.94 -12.39
N ASP A 68 -3.64 -8.53 -12.03
CA ASP A 68 -4.34 -8.87 -10.78
C ASP A 68 -3.59 -8.56 -9.47
N ILE A 69 -2.88 -7.42 -9.39
CA ILE A 69 -2.28 -6.97 -8.13
C ILE A 69 -3.39 -6.76 -7.10
N THR A 70 -3.37 -7.57 -6.04
CA THR A 70 -4.27 -7.45 -4.89
C THR A 70 -3.43 -7.22 -3.64
N MET A 71 -3.77 -6.19 -2.89
CA MET A 71 -3.08 -5.81 -1.66
C MET A 71 -4.03 -5.94 -0.47
N TYR A 72 -3.52 -6.54 0.61
CA TYR A 72 -4.17 -6.65 1.91
C TYR A 72 -3.42 -5.75 2.89
N VAL A 73 -4.06 -4.64 3.27
CA VAL A 73 -3.42 -3.53 3.98
C VAL A 73 -4.03 -3.38 5.36
N GLU A 74 -3.21 -3.46 6.40
CA GLU A 74 -3.65 -3.20 7.78
C GLU A 74 -3.78 -1.70 8.04
N SER A 75 -2.82 -0.92 7.52
CA SER A 75 -2.91 0.53 7.56
C SER A 75 -2.21 1.18 6.37
N LEU A 76 -2.75 2.30 5.90
CA LEU A 76 -2.17 3.15 4.87
C LEU A 76 -2.17 4.59 5.35
N THR A 77 -0.98 5.16 5.54
CA THR A 77 -0.79 6.55 5.94
C THR A 77 -0.03 7.29 4.85
N GLY A 78 -0.37 8.57 4.65
CA GLY A 78 0.37 9.44 3.72
C GLY A 78 -0.32 10.78 3.56
N THR A 79 0.33 11.70 2.86
CA THR A 79 -0.26 12.99 2.48
C THR A 79 -0.73 12.91 1.04
N VAL A 80 -2.02 13.11 0.78
CA VAL A 80 -2.56 13.11 -0.59
C VAL A 80 -1.95 14.26 -1.37
N SER A 81 -1.15 13.93 -2.37
CA SER A 81 -0.49 14.88 -3.26
C SER A 81 -1.11 14.92 -4.65
N GLY A 82 -1.96 13.94 -4.99
CA GLY A 82 -2.76 13.94 -6.20
C GLY A 82 -3.87 12.89 -6.16
N VAL A 83 -5.02 13.25 -6.72
CA VAL A 83 -6.09 12.32 -7.08
C VAL A 83 -6.56 12.70 -8.47
N GLU A 84 -6.48 11.81 -9.45
CA GLU A 84 -6.95 12.11 -10.79
C GLU A 84 -8.49 12.31 -10.78
N ASN A 85 -8.98 13.27 -11.57
CA ASN A 85 -10.40 13.65 -11.69
C ASN A 85 -10.99 14.42 -10.50
N LEU A 86 -10.18 14.83 -9.52
CA LEU A 86 -10.59 15.72 -8.43
C LEU A 86 -9.64 16.94 -8.37
N PRO A 87 -10.15 18.17 -8.13
CA PRO A 87 -9.27 19.29 -7.82
C PRO A 87 -8.42 18.94 -6.60
N THR A 88 -7.13 19.32 -6.62
CA THR A 88 -6.19 19.00 -5.54
C THR A 88 -6.79 19.38 -4.20
N PRO A 89 -7.04 18.41 -3.29
CA PRO A 89 -7.63 18.73 -2.01
C PRO A 89 -6.68 19.65 -1.22
N PRO A 90 -7.18 20.49 -0.29
CA PRO A 90 -6.31 21.06 0.74
C PRO A 90 -5.54 19.91 1.40
N ILE A 91 -4.28 20.15 1.78
CA ILE A 91 -3.34 19.15 2.33
C ILE A 91 -4.09 18.14 3.20
N LEU A 92 -4.32 16.94 2.66
CA LEU A 92 -5.12 15.91 3.30
C LEU A 92 -4.19 14.77 3.68
N ARG A 93 -3.88 14.68 4.97
CA ARG A 93 -3.19 13.52 5.51
C ARG A 93 -4.21 12.42 5.76
N VAL A 94 -4.01 11.28 5.11
CA VAL A 94 -4.84 10.09 5.29
C VAL A 94 -4.18 9.15 6.29
N HIS A 95 -5.02 8.52 7.11
CA HIS A 95 -4.66 7.38 7.94
C HIS A 95 -5.81 6.39 7.84
N LEU A 96 -5.68 5.45 6.91
CA LEU A 96 -6.71 4.47 6.60
C LEU A 96 -6.38 3.17 7.32
N THR A 97 -7.39 2.63 7.99
CA THR A 97 -7.40 1.34 8.67
C THR A 97 -8.79 0.72 8.48
N PRO A 98 -8.95 -0.59 8.73
CA PRO A 98 -10.25 -1.26 8.70
C PRO A 98 -11.32 -0.71 9.65
N ASP A 99 -10.93 0.14 10.61
CA ASP A 99 -11.83 0.69 11.63
C ASP A 99 -12.06 2.20 11.46
N THR A 100 -11.22 2.90 10.68
CA THR A 100 -11.31 4.35 10.48
C THR A 100 -12.17 4.74 9.29
N VAL A 101 -12.37 3.83 8.34
CA VAL A 101 -13.21 4.11 7.18
C VAL A 101 -14.65 3.68 7.51
N PRO A 102 -15.65 4.56 7.39
CA PRO A 102 -17.03 4.23 7.75
C PRO A 102 -17.63 3.13 6.85
N GLU A 103 -18.48 2.27 7.40
CA GLU A 103 -19.13 1.18 6.63
C GLU A 103 -19.86 1.68 5.38
N TRP A 104 -20.61 2.78 5.49
CA TRP A 104 -21.31 3.37 4.34
C TRP A 104 -20.36 3.82 3.22
N LEU A 105 -19.13 4.21 3.55
CA LEU A 105 -18.13 4.65 2.57
C LEU A 105 -17.49 3.46 1.86
N TYR A 106 -17.37 2.31 2.55
CA TYR A 106 -16.93 1.06 1.94
C TYR A 106 -17.88 0.55 0.87
N ASP A 107 -19.17 0.45 1.22
CA ASP A 107 -20.19 -0.07 0.30
C ASP A 107 -20.33 0.87 -0.90
N THR A 108 -20.35 2.18 -0.67
CA THR A 108 -20.48 3.16 -1.75
C THR A 108 -19.29 3.13 -2.72
N ILE A 109 -18.04 3.14 -2.25
CA ILE A 109 -16.87 3.15 -3.14
C ILE A 109 -16.66 1.78 -3.80
N GLY A 110 -16.89 0.70 -3.06
CA GLY A 110 -16.76 -0.67 -3.56
C GLY A 110 -17.77 -1.01 -4.64
N GLU A 111 -19.04 -0.62 -4.48
CA GLU A 111 -20.09 -0.85 -5.48
C GLU A 111 -19.88 -0.04 -6.77
N LEU A 112 -19.30 1.15 -6.65
CA LEU A 112 -19.04 2.00 -7.81
C LEU A 112 -17.86 1.50 -8.66
N GLY A 113 -17.00 0.62 -8.11
CA GLY A 113 -15.83 0.09 -8.82
C GLY A 113 -14.91 1.18 -9.36
N LEU A 114 -14.84 2.33 -8.67
CA LEU A 114 -14.10 3.49 -9.16
C LEU A 114 -12.62 3.16 -9.22
N LYS A 115 -12.05 3.34 -10.40
CA LYS A 115 -10.61 3.32 -10.63
C LYS A 115 -10.06 4.70 -10.31
N LEU A 116 -9.20 4.77 -9.29
CA LEU A 116 -8.58 6.01 -8.86
C LEU A 116 -7.09 5.98 -9.16
N GLN A 117 -6.55 7.08 -9.66
CA GLN A 117 -5.11 7.34 -9.53
C GLN A 117 -4.89 8.13 -8.26
N LEU A 118 -4.15 7.55 -7.31
CA LEU A 118 -3.86 8.13 -6.01
C LEU A 118 -2.35 8.28 -5.82
N SER A 119 -1.91 9.50 -5.49
CA SER A 119 -0.54 9.80 -5.11
C SER A 119 -0.48 10.20 -3.64
N LEU A 120 0.39 9.53 -2.89
CA LEU A 120 0.67 9.82 -1.49
C LEU A 120 2.15 10.17 -1.32
N ASP A 121 2.42 11.31 -0.70
CA ASP A 121 3.75 11.66 -0.20
C ASP A 121 3.93 11.13 1.23
N ASP A 122 5.16 10.77 1.58
CA ASP A 122 5.52 10.19 2.87
C ASP A 122 4.63 9.01 3.26
N ALA A 123 4.54 8.05 2.33
CA ALA A 123 3.67 6.89 2.45
C ALA A 123 4.26 5.85 3.41
N ASP A 124 3.41 5.36 4.33
CA ASP A 124 3.68 4.21 5.18
C ASP A 124 2.52 3.22 5.06
N ILE A 125 2.84 1.99 4.65
CA ILE A 125 1.89 0.92 4.41
C ILE A 125 2.26 -0.27 5.29
N ASP A 126 1.36 -0.64 6.18
CA ASP A 126 1.43 -1.93 6.86
C ASP A 126 0.64 -2.97 6.06
N GLN A 127 1.34 -3.98 5.53
CA GLN A 127 0.75 -4.99 4.65
C GLN A 127 0.60 -6.32 5.39
N ALA A 128 -0.59 -6.90 5.30
CA ALA A 128 -0.86 -8.27 5.72
C ALA A 128 -0.59 -9.30 4.62
N GLY A 129 -0.48 -8.84 3.36
CA GLY A 129 -0.15 -9.69 2.23
C GLY A 129 -0.37 -9.02 0.88
N GLN A 130 0.12 -9.66 -0.17
CA GLN A 130 -0.05 -9.25 -1.56
C GLN A 130 -0.11 -10.49 -2.45
N THR A 131 -0.90 -10.43 -3.51
CA THR A 131 -0.90 -11.43 -4.59
C THR A 131 -0.87 -10.74 -5.95
N GLY A 132 -0.30 -11.40 -6.95
CA GLY A 132 -0.19 -10.85 -8.29
C GLY A 132 0.92 -9.81 -8.43
N GLY A 133 1.17 -9.42 -9.68
CA GLY A 133 2.24 -8.51 -10.09
C GLY A 133 3.67 -9.04 -9.91
N GLN A 134 4.59 -8.31 -10.50
CA GLN A 134 6.04 -8.50 -10.39
C GLN A 134 6.65 -7.24 -9.79
N LEU A 135 7.32 -7.40 -8.64
CA LEU A 135 8.03 -6.32 -7.97
C LEU A 135 9.46 -6.20 -8.54
N VAL A 136 9.78 -5.02 -9.08
CA VAL A 136 11.13 -4.67 -9.55
C VAL A 136 11.69 -3.58 -8.64
N ILE A 137 12.86 -3.84 -8.04
CA ILE A 137 13.52 -2.94 -7.09
C ILE A 137 14.90 -2.57 -7.65
N PRO A 138 15.07 -1.37 -8.24
CA PRO A 138 16.37 -0.93 -8.72
C PRO A 138 17.39 -0.79 -7.59
N GLY A 139 18.54 -1.44 -7.75
CA GLY A 139 19.63 -1.39 -6.77
C GLY A 139 19.25 -1.98 -5.41
N ILE A 140 18.43 -3.04 -5.42
CA ILE A 140 17.97 -3.74 -4.21
C ILE A 140 19.12 -4.03 -3.23
N HIS A 141 18.92 -3.65 -1.98
CA HIS A 141 19.84 -3.92 -0.88
C HIS A 141 19.09 -4.51 0.30
N GLY A 142 19.52 -5.70 0.77
CA GLY A 142 18.92 -6.36 1.92
C GLY A 142 19.89 -6.47 3.08
N TYR A 143 19.43 -6.20 4.30
CA TYR A 143 20.20 -6.34 5.54
C TYR A 143 19.31 -6.73 6.73
N GLY A 144 19.87 -7.41 7.72
CA GLY A 144 19.15 -7.83 8.92
C GLY A 144 19.52 -6.98 10.13
N THR A 145 18.55 -6.66 10.98
CA THR A 145 18.78 -6.08 12.32
C THR A 145 18.13 -6.97 13.40
N PRO A 146 18.60 -6.93 14.66
CA PRO A 146 17.86 -7.51 15.78
C PRO A 146 16.45 -6.92 15.87
N ARG A 147 15.49 -7.72 16.33
CA ARG A 147 14.10 -7.30 16.59
C ARG A 147 13.98 -6.49 17.88
#